data_AF-A0AAW2GDX7-F1
#
_entry.id   AF-A0AAW2GDX7-F1
#
_cell.length_a   1.000
_cell.length_b   1.000
_cell.length_c   1.000
_cell.angle_alpha   90.00
_cell.angle_beta   90.00
_cell.angle_gamma   90.00
#
_symmetry.space_group_name_H-M   'P 1'
#
loop_
_entity.id
_entity.type
_entity.pdbx_description
1 polymer ?
#
loop_
_entity_poly.entity_id
_entity_poly.type
_entity_poly.pdbx_seq_one_letter_code
_entity_poly.pdbx_strand_id
1 'polypeptide(L)'
;MNNTFITVIIILTHIIYLFVGNFGGQIIINNGADLYQATYNALWYRAPVSTQKLLLFIMKKASTYISLSYFDILVASLQDFATVMSMALSYFMVIYSVQQK
;
A
#
# COMPACT_ATOMS: atom_id res chain seq x y z
N MET A 1 -34.87 -2.86 -10.74
CA MET A 1 -34.16 -3.82 -9.87
C MET A 1 -32.89 -4.38 -10.50
N ASN A 2 -32.86 -4.70 -11.80
CA ASN A 2 -31.64 -5.26 -12.42
C ASN A 2 -30.46 -4.27 -12.44
N ASN A 3 -30.67 -3.02 -12.87
CA ASN A 3 -29.58 -2.02 -12.91
C ASN A 3 -28.99 -1.69 -11.54
N THR A 4 -29.80 -1.52 -10.50
CA THR A 4 -29.30 -1.21 -9.15
C THR A 4 -28.45 -2.36 -8.59
N PHE A 5 -28.86 -3.61 -8.87
CA PHE A 5 -28.10 -4.79 -8.49
C PHE A 5 -26.76 -4.88 -9.25
N ILE A 6 -26.78 -4.60 -10.55
CA ILE A 6 -25.56 -4.54 -11.38
C ILE A 6 -24.60 -3.45 -10.85
N THR A 7 -25.10 -2.26 -10.51
CA THR A 7 -24.27 -1.18 -9.95
C THR A 7 -23.61 -1.59 -8.62
N VAL A 8 -24.35 -2.25 -7.73
CA VAL A 8 -23.79 -2.75 -6.46
C VAL A 8 -22.68 -3.77 -6.70
N ILE A 9 -22.88 -4.70 -7.64
CA ILE A 9 -21.84 -5.68 -8.00
C ILE A 9 -20.58 -4.99 -8.52
N ILE A 10 -20.73 -4.02 -9.44
CA ILE A 10 -19.58 -3.29 -10.00
C ILE A 10 -18.79 -2.57 -8.90
N ILE A 11 -19.48 -1.92 -7.96
CA ILE A 11 -18.84 -1.23 -6.81
C ILE A 11 -18.07 -2.24 -5.94
N LEU A 12 -18.70 -3.37 -5.59
CA LEU A 12 -18.04 -4.41 -4.80
C LEU A 12 -16.81 -4.97 -5.50
N THR A 13 -16.88 -5.23 -6.81
CA THR A 13 -15.74 -5.71 -7.59
C THR A 13 -14.59 -4.70 -7.57
N HIS A 14 -14.86 -3.40 -7.71
CA HIS A 14 -13.82 -2.37 -7.64
C HIS A 14 -13.17 -2.29 -6.26
N ILE A 15 -13.96 -2.37 -5.19
CA ILE A 15 -13.43 -2.36 -3.81
C ILE A 15 -12.52 -3.56 -3.59
N ILE A 16 -12.94 -4.76 -4.02
CA ILE A 16 -12.13 -5.98 -3.89
C ILE A 16 -10.84 -5.86 -4.71
N TYR A 17 -10.91 -5.36 -5.93
CA TYR A 17 -9.74 -5.17 -6.78
C TYR A 17 -8.71 -4.22 -6.14
N LEU A 18 -9.17 -3.07 -5.63
CA LEU A 18 -8.32 -2.12 -4.91
C LEU A 18 -7.74 -2.72 -3.64
N PHE A 19 -8.53 -3.49 -2.89
CA PHE A 19 -8.07 -4.16 -1.68
C PHE A 19 -6.94 -5.16 -1.97
N VAL A 20 -7.12 -6.03 -2.98
CA VAL A 20 -6.11 -7.04 -3.35
C VAL A 20 -4.81 -6.37 -3.79
N GLY A 21 -4.87 -5.29 -4.58
CA GLY A 21 -3.68 -4.54 -5.00
C GLY A 21 -2.92 -3.94 -3.81
N ASN A 22 -3.63 -3.25 -2.91
CA ASN A 22 -3.02 -2.66 -1.71
C ASN A 22 -2.53 -3.71 -0.71
N PHE A 23 -3.20 -4.85 -0.60
CA PHE A 23 -2.77 -5.97 0.22
C PHE A 23 -1.47 -6.61 -0.30
N GLY A 24 -1.39 -6.84 -1.62
CA GLY A 24 -0.17 -7.32 -2.27
C GLY A 24 1.01 -6.36 -2.08
N GLY A 25 0.76 -5.05 -2.25
CA GLY A 25 1.76 -4.01 -1.96
C GLY A 25 2.22 -4.03 -0.51
N GLN A 26 1.30 -4.20 0.45
CA GLN A 26 1.63 -4.32 1.87
C GLN A 26 2.55 -5.51 2.19
N ILE A 27 2.32 -6.67 1.56
CA ILE A 27 3.17 -7.85 1.75
C ILE A 27 4.60 -7.56 1.29
N ILE A 28 4.76 -6.90 0.13
CA ILE A 28 6.07 -6.51 -0.39
C ILE A 28 6.76 -5.53 0.57
N ILE A 29 6.00 -4.57 1.11
CA ILE A 29 6.50 -3.60 2.08
C ILE A 29 7.00 -4.31 3.35
N ASN A 30 6.19 -5.19 3.91
CA ASN A 30 6.52 -5.89 5.16
C ASN A 30 7.75 -6.77 4.99
N ASN A 31 7.80 -7.58 3.91
CA ASN A 31 8.94 -8.44 3.64
C ASN A 31 10.24 -7.64 3.42
N GLY A 32 10.14 -6.48 2.77
CA GLY A 32 11.29 -5.59 2.60
C GLY A 32 11.78 -4.98 3.92
N ALA A 33 10.86 -4.62 4.82
CA ALA A 33 11.19 -4.13 6.15
C ALA A 33 11.83 -5.23 7.02
N ASP A 34 11.32 -6.45 6.96
CA ASP A 34 11.88 -7.61 7.65
C ASP A 34 13.30 -7.92 7.16
N LEU A 35 13.53 -7.89 5.84
CA LEU A 35 14.86 -8.08 5.25
C LEU A 35 15.83 -6.97 5.68
N TYR A 36 15.36 -5.72 5.71
CA TYR A 36 16.14 -4.58 6.19
C TYR A 36 16.56 -4.79 7.65
N GLN A 37 15.62 -5.17 8.53
CA GLN A 37 15.86 -5.40 9.94
C GLN A 37 16.82 -6.58 10.18
N ALA A 38 16.63 -7.70 9.46
CA ALA A 38 17.50 -8.86 9.54
C ALA A 38 18.94 -8.52 9.11
N THR A 39 19.08 -7.76 8.02
CA THR A 39 20.40 -7.33 7.52
C THR A 39 21.06 -6.31 8.45
N TYR A 40 20.27 -5.43 9.09
CA TYR A 40 20.75 -4.44 10.05
C TYR A 40 21.29 -5.09 11.34
N ASN A 41 20.56 -6.10 11.83
CA ASN A 41 20.96 -6.87 13.01
C ASN A 41 22.08 -7.87 12.72
N ALA A 42 22.29 -8.26 11.45
CA ALA A 42 23.45 -9.05 11.07
C ALA A 42 24.74 -8.25 11.30
N LEU A 43 25.87 -8.96 11.49
CA LEU A 43 27.21 -8.37 11.63
C LEU A 43 27.72 -7.78 10.30
N TRP A 44 26.92 -7.00 9.58
CA TRP A 44 27.21 -6.42 8.27
C TRP A 44 28.49 -5.58 8.27
N TYR A 45 28.82 -4.98 9.42
CA TYR A 45 30.04 -4.20 9.65
C TYR A 45 31.31 -5.06 9.77
N ARG A 46 31.18 -6.38 9.93
CA ARG A 46 32.30 -7.34 9.90
C ARG A 46 32.48 -8.01 8.54
N ALA A 47 31.56 -7.79 7.59
CA ALA A 47 31.68 -8.32 6.25
C ALA A 47 32.78 -7.59 5.46
N PRO A 48 33.38 -8.22 4.42
CA PRO A 48 34.33 -7.55 3.54
C PRO A 48 33.75 -6.27 2.92
N VAL A 49 34.58 -5.27 2.67
CA VAL A 49 34.18 -3.92 2.22
C VAL A 49 33.31 -3.94 0.95
N SER A 50 33.55 -4.87 0.03
CA SER A 50 32.73 -5.08 -1.17
C SER A 50 31.29 -5.50 -0.83
N THR A 51 31.14 -6.41 0.13
CA THR A 51 29.85 -6.93 0.59
C THR A 51 29.12 -5.88 1.43
N GLN A 52 29.84 -5.15 2.27
CA GLN A 52 29.28 -4.06 3.09
C GLN A 52 28.63 -2.97 2.22
N LYS A 53 29.31 -2.54 1.14
CA LYS A 53 28.76 -1.57 0.18
C LYS A 53 27.52 -2.08 -0.53
N LEU A 54 27.50 -3.37 -0.91
CA LEU A 54 26.35 -3.99 -1.55
C LEU A 54 25.15 -4.06 -0.60
N LEU A 55 25.36 -4.46 0.66
CA LEU A 55 24.31 -4.50 1.68
C LEU A 55 23.73 -3.12 1.96
N LEU A 56 24.57 -2.09 2.08
CA LEU A 56 24.10 -0.70 2.22
C LEU A 56 23.28 -0.24 1.01
N PHE A 57 23.67 -0.63 -0.21
CA PHE A 57 22.91 -0.33 -1.40
C PHE A 57 21.54 -1.03 -1.41
N ILE A 58 21.50 -2.31 -1.00
CA ILE A 58 20.25 -3.07 -0.87
C ILE A 58 19.34 -2.45 0.19
N MET A 59 19.87 -2.10 1.37
CA MET A 59 19.12 -1.43 2.44
C MET A 59 18.54 -0.09 1.98
N LYS A 60 19.36 0.74 1.31
CA LYS A 60 18.93 2.03 0.78
C LYS A 60 17.88 1.86 -0.31
N LYS A 61 18.10 0.95 -1.26
CA LYS A 61 17.17 0.68 -2.36
C LYS A 61 15.86 0.07 -1.84
N ALA A 62 15.93 -0.84 -0.87
CA ALA A 62 14.76 -1.41 -0.21
C ALA A 62 13.92 -0.28 0.40
N SER A 63 14.51 0.61 1.20
CA SER A 63 13.77 1.75 1.78
C SER A 63 13.09 2.65 0.74
N THR A 64 13.70 2.86 -0.44
CA THR A 64 13.15 3.72 -1.51
C THR A 64 12.14 3.01 -2.43
N TYR A 65 12.29 1.70 -2.67
CA TYR A 65 11.41 0.93 -3.58
C TYR A 65 10.29 0.18 -2.86
N ILE A 66 10.41 -0.02 -1.55
CA ILE A 66 9.35 -0.59 -0.71
C ILE A 66 8.10 0.30 -0.79
N SER A 67 8.25 1.62 -0.95
CA SER A 67 7.14 2.49 -1.33
C SER A 67 6.78 2.31 -2.80
N LEU A 68 6.05 1.22 -3.12
CA LEU A 68 5.37 1.06 -4.40
C LEU A 68 4.31 2.16 -4.53
N SER A 69 4.70 3.32 -5.03
CA SER A 69 3.84 4.49 -5.11
C SER A 69 3.06 4.50 -6.43
N TYR A 70 1.74 4.50 -6.33
CA TYR A 70 0.81 4.82 -7.41
C TYR A 70 0.84 6.33 -7.66
N PHE A 71 1.19 6.72 -8.89
CA PHE A 71 1.34 8.13 -9.31
C PHE A 71 2.24 8.98 -8.40
N ASP A 72 3.21 8.37 -7.70
CA ASP A 72 4.13 9.03 -6.79
C ASP A 72 3.49 9.66 -5.52
N ILE A 73 2.18 9.43 -5.30
CA ILE A 73 1.40 10.06 -4.21
C ILE A 73 0.86 9.02 -3.23
N LEU A 74 0.53 7.81 -3.67
CA LEU A 74 -0.13 6.79 -2.86
C LEU A 74 0.69 5.52 -2.80
N VAL A 75 1.17 5.11 -1.63
CA VAL A 75 1.86 3.84 -1.48
C VAL A 75 0.83 2.71 -1.52
N ALA A 76 1.10 1.64 -2.27
CA ALA A 76 0.25 0.45 -2.30
C ALA A 76 0.24 -0.24 -0.92
N SER A 77 -0.57 0.27 -0.02
CA SER A 77 -0.61 -0.07 1.40
C SER A 77 -2.05 -0.12 1.89
N LEU A 78 -2.30 -0.93 2.93
CA LEU A 78 -3.61 -1.02 3.55
C LEU A 78 -4.04 0.31 4.19
N GLN A 79 -3.07 1.13 4.61
CA GLN A 79 -3.33 2.44 5.20
C GLN A 79 -3.86 3.43 4.15
N ASP A 80 -3.29 3.43 2.95
CA ASP A 80 -3.77 4.27 1.86
C ASP A 80 -5.13 3.80 1.34
N PHE A 81 -5.36 2.49 1.28
CA PHE A 81 -6.70 1.93 1.01
C PHE A 81 -7.75 2.44 2.03
N ALA A 82 -7.45 2.38 3.33
CA ALA A 82 -8.37 2.86 4.37
C ALA A 82 -8.67 4.35 4.24
N THR A 83 -7.66 5.15 3.88
CA THR A 83 -7.81 6.59 3.64
C THR A 83 -8.75 6.87 2.47
N VAL A 84 -8.57 6.18 1.34
CA VAL A 84 -9.44 6.31 0.16
C VAL A 84 -10.88 5.90 0.50
N MET A 85 -11.08 4.79 1.22
CA MET A 85 -12.41 4.35 1.64
C MET A 85 -13.09 5.36 2.58
N SER A 86 -12.32 5.95 3.51
CA SER A 86 -12.83 6.96 4.44
C SER A 86 -13.25 8.25 3.70
N MET A 87 -12.48 8.67 2.70
CA MET A 87 -12.83 9.79 1.83
C MET A 87 -14.10 9.49 1.03
N ALA A 88 -14.20 8.31 0.42
CA ALA A 88 -15.37 7.90 -0.35
C ALA A 88 -16.66 7.91 0.50
N LEU A 89 -16.60 7.34 1.72
CA LEU A 89 -17.72 7.38 2.66
C LEU A 89 -18.07 8.80 3.10
N SER A 90 -17.07 9.65 3.36
CA SER A 90 -17.29 11.05 3.73
C SER A 90 -18.03 11.82 2.62
N TYR A 91 -17.59 11.68 1.37
CA TYR A 91 -18.28 12.28 0.22
C TYR A 91 -19.70 11.75 0.06
N PHE A 92 -19.90 10.43 0.21
CA PHE A 92 -21.22 9.82 0.15
C PHE A 92 -22.16 10.41 1.22
N MET A 93 -21.69 10.52 2.46
CA MET A 93 -22.45 11.09 3.58
C MET A 93 -22.80 12.57 3.34
N VAL A 94 -21.87 13.35 2.81
CA VAL A 94 -22.11 14.77 2.47
C VAL A 94 -23.20 14.89 1.40
N ILE A 95 -23.11 14.13 0.31
CA ILE A 95 -24.11 14.14 -0.76
C ILE A 95 -25.47 13.74 -0.19
N TYR A 96 -25.52 12.69 0.61
CA TYR A 96 -26.75 12.23 1.26
C TYR A 96 -27.36 13.30 2.17
N SER A 97 -26.53 13.98 2.97
CA SER A 97 -26.98 15.06 3.86
C SER A 97 -27.53 16.27 3.10
N VAL A 98 -26.97 16.59 1.92
CA VAL A 98 -27.46 17.68 1.07
C VAL A 98 -28.79 17.30 0.40
N GLN A 99 -28.97 16.03 0.01
CA GLN A 99 -30.20 15.54 -0.60
C GLN A 99 -31.39 15.42 0.37
N GLN A 100 -31.12 15.26 1.67
CA GLN A 100 -32.15 15.23 2.70
C GLN A 100 -32.72 16.60 3.06
N LYS A 101 -32.14 17.69 2.52
CA LYS A 101 -32.51 19.07 2.80
C LYS A 101 -33.33 19.66 1.65
#